data_AF-A0A147J5G7-F1
#
_entry.id   AF-A0A147J5G7-F1
#
_cell.length_a   1.000
_cell.length_b   1.000
_cell.length_c   1.000
_cell.angle_alpha   90.00
_cell.angle_beta   90.00
_cell.angle_gamma   90.00
#
_symmetry.space_group_name_H-M   'P 1'
#
loop_
_entity.id
_entity.type
_entity.pdbx_description
1 polymer ?
#
loop_
_entity_poly.entity_id
_entity_poly.type
_entity_poly.pdbx_seq_one_letter_code
_entity_poly.pdbx_strand_id
1 'polypeptide(L)'
;QRYAWLSNGGGGFVRASSPVWLLSQERTCRTSATQGNACAAGSGDEVVTTYEYGPDDGSVGNNLLVRGIAVTADGRTRRTCFGYDGQGNRIWETKPRAGLGVCQ
;
A
#
# COMPACT_ATOMS: atom_id res chain seq x y z
N GLN A 1 -1.99 0.69 -12.34
CA GLN A 1 -0.63 1.21 -12.59
C GLN A 1 -0.41 2.52 -11.83
N ARG A 2 0.84 2.90 -11.57
CA ARG A 2 1.25 4.18 -10.95
C ARG A 2 2.54 4.70 -11.60
N TYR A 3 2.87 5.98 -11.39
CA TYR A 3 4.12 6.57 -11.85
C TYR A 3 5.04 6.93 -10.68
N ALA A 4 6.35 6.79 -10.89
CA ALA A 4 7.30 7.36 -9.95
C ALA A 4 7.33 8.89 -10.11
N TRP A 5 7.51 9.60 -9.00
CA TRP A 5 7.65 11.05 -8.92
C TRP A 5 9.04 11.38 -8.39
N LEU A 6 9.90 11.87 -9.28
CA LEU A 6 11.33 12.05 -9.05
C LEU A 6 11.64 13.51 -8.77
N SER A 7 12.54 13.79 -7.82
CA SER A 7 12.97 15.17 -7.56
C SER A 7 13.61 15.77 -8.82
N ASN A 8 13.25 17.00 -9.16
CA ASN A 8 13.88 17.75 -10.24
C ASN A 8 15.10 18.58 -9.76
N GLY A 9 15.48 18.47 -8.49
CA GLY A 9 16.58 19.24 -7.88
C GLY A 9 16.27 20.72 -7.61
N GLY A 10 15.17 21.25 -8.14
CA GLY A 10 14.69 22.63 -7.97
C GLY A 10 13.54 22.79 -6.97
N GLY A 11 13.30 21.78 -6.12
CA GLY A 11 12.24 21.80 -5.11
C GLY A 11 10.89 21.24 -5.57
N GLY A 12 10.81 20.65 -6.76
CA GLY A 12 9.60 19.99 -7.27
C GLY A 12 9.83 18.53 -7.67
N PHE A 13 8.75 17.87 -8.11
CA PHE A 13 8.77 16.48 -8.58
C PHE A 13 8.26 16.35 -10.00
N VAL A 14 8.91 15.51 -10.79
CA VAL A 14 8.54 15.19 -12.17
C VAL A 14 8.11 13.74 -12.28
N ARG A 15 7.03 13.50 -13.03
CA ARG A 15 6.51 12.16 -13.29
C ARG A 15 7.46 11.40 -14.21
N ALA A 16 7.76 10.15 -13.87
CA ALA A 16 8.47 9.23 -14.75
C ALA A 16 7.69 9.01 -16.06
N SER A 17 8.40 8.74 -17.15
CA SER A 17 7.78 8.51 -18.46
C SER A 17 7.01 7.19 -18.55
N SER A 18 7.46 6.17 -17.81
CA SER A 18 6.89 4.83 -17.83
C SER A 18 6.16 4.50 -16.53
N PRO A 19 4.92 3.97 -16.59
CA PRO A 19 4.22 3.52 -15.41
C PRO A 19 4.72 2.13 -14.96
N VAL A 20 4.43 1.79 -13.70
CA VAL A 20 4.66 0.46 -13.13
C VAL A 20 3.33 -0.13 -12.65
N TRP A 21 3.11 -1.41 -12.94
CA TRP A 21 2.01 -2.17 -12.36
C TRP A 21 2.42 -2.66 -10.97
N LEU A 22 1.67 -2.22 -9.97
CA LEU A 22 1.91 -2.53 -8.57
C LEU A 22 0.73 -3.34 -8.05
N LEU A 23 1.03 -4.24 -7.12
CA LEU A 23 0.00 -4.96 -6.38
C LEU A 23 -0.77 -3.95 -5.53
N SER A 24 -2.06 -3.77 -5.79
CA SER A 24 -2.90 -2.87 -4.99
C SER A 24 -3.55 -3.59 -3.82
N GLN A 25 -3.93 -4.85 -4.03
CA GLN A 25 -4.71 -5.62 -3.07
C GLN A 25 -4.57 -7.11 -3.33
N GLU A 26 -4.59 -7.88 -2.25
CA GLU A 26 -4.82 -9.31 -2.24
C GLU A 26 -6.09 -9.61 -1.43
N ARG A 27 -6.74 -10.71 -1.78
CA ARG A 27 -7.90 -11.24 -1.06
C ARG A 27 -7.68 -12.71 -0.77
N THR A 28 -7.99 -13.11 0.45
CA THR A 28 -7.93 -14.51 0.87
C THR A 28 -9.25 -14.88 1.54
N CYS A 29 -9.80 -16.02 1.15
CA CYS A 29 -10.96 -16.63 1.79
C CYS A 29 -10.49 -17.56 2.89
N ARG A 30 -10.99 -17.39 4.12
CA ARG A 30 -10.54 -18.20 5.25
C ARG A 30 -11.04 -19.64 5.17
N THR A 31 -12.27 -19.82 4.69
CA THR A 31 -12.98 -21.09 4.75
C THR A 31 -13.56 -21.54 3.42
N SER A 32 -13.81 -20.61 2.49
CA SER A 32 -14.43 -20.90 1.21
C SER A 32 -13.50 -20.68 0.02
N ALA A 33 -13.95 -21.04 -1.18
CA ALA A 33 -13.23 -20.73 -2.41
C ALA A 33 -13.50 -19.29 -2.85
N THR A 34 -12.55 -18.71 -3.57
CA THR A 34 -12.79 -17.49 -4.34
C THR A 34 -13.76 -17.77 -5.48
N GLN A 35 -14.85 -17.00 -5.56
CA GLN A 35 -15.76 -16.99 -6.71
C GLN A 35 -15.82 -15.58 -7.29
N GLY A 36 -15.39 -15.43 -8.55
CA GLY A 36 -15.20 -14.10 -9.15
C GLY A 36 -14.15 -13.31 -8.38
N ASN A 37 -14.56 -12.19 -7.78
CA ASN A 37 -13.67 -11.29 -7.01
C ASN A 37 -13.95 -11.30 -5.50
N ALA A 38 -14.69 -12.29 -5.00
CA ALA A 38 -15.13 -12.37 -3.61
C ALA A 38 -15.06 -13.82 -3.08
N CYS A 39 -15.21 -13.98 -1.77
CA CYS A 39 -15.33 -15.31 -1.17
C CYS A 39 -16.73 -15.88 -1.34
N ALA A 40 -16.83 -17.18 -1.62
CA ALA A 40 -18.13 -17.85 -1.76
C ALA A 40 -18.98 -17.80 -0.49
N ALA A 41 -18.35 -17.77 0.69
CA ALA A 41 -19.01 -17.57 1.98
C ALA A 41 -19.27 -16.08 2.34
N GLY A 42 -19.02 -15.15 1.42
CA GLY A 42 -19.28 -13.72 1.57
C GLY A 42 -18.16 -12.94 2.26
N SER A 43 -18.37 -11.64 2.48
CA SER A 43 -17.34 -10.71 2.98
C SER A 43 -16.87 -11.00 4.41
N GLY A 44 -17.68 -11.70 5.22
CA GLY A 44 -17.25 -12.17 6.54
C GLY A 44 -16.11 -13.20 6.46
N ASP A 45 -15.99 -13.93 5.33
CA ASP A 45 -14.92 -14.89 5.08
C ASP A 45 -13.67 -14.24 4.45
N GLU A 46 -13.75 -12.98 4.03
CA GLU A 46 -12.65 -12.26 3.39
C GLU A 46 -11.61 -11.73 4.39
N VAL A 47 -10.35 -11.94 4.05
CA VAL A 47 -9.21 -11.17 4.55
C VAL A 47 -8.66 -10.38 3.37
N VAL A 48 -8.67 -9.05 3.49
CA VAL A 48 -8.25 -8.14 2.44
C VAL A 48 -6.95 -7.46 2.84
N THR A 49 -5.88 -7.69 2.08
CA THR A 49 -4.59 -7.03 2.28
C THR A 49 -4.44 -5.93 1.24
N THR A 50 -4.39 -4.67 1.67
CA THR A 50 -4.16 -3.52 0.79
C THR A 50 -2.73 -3.02 0.94
N TYR A 51 -2.07 -2.78 -0.20
CA TYR A 51 -0.74 -2.21 -0.27
C TYR A 51 -0.84 -0.71 -0.52
N GLU A 52 -0.33 0.05 0.43
CA GLU A 52 -0.37 1.50 0.44
C GLU A 52 0.96 2.06 -0.07
N TYR A 53 0.90 2.88 -1.10
CA TYR A 53 2.04 3.59 -1.69
C TYR A 53 1.88 5.10 -1.47
N GLY A 54 2.95 5.86 -1.71
CA GLY A 54 2.88 7.32 -1.66
C GLY A 54 1.89 7.94 -2.67
N PRO A 55 1.62 9.25 -2.56
CA PRO A 55 0.81 10.00 -3.51
C PRO A 55 1.29 9.84 -4.96
N ASP A 56 0.35 9.76 -5.91
CA ASP A 56 0.63 9.63 -7.35
C ASP A 56 0.20 10.91 -8.11
N ASP A 57 0.49 12.07 -7.50
CA ASP A 57 0.06 13.39 -7.97
C ASP A 57 1.20 14.43 -8.03
N GLY A 58 2.42 14.06 -7.62
CA GLY A 58 3.59 14.94 -7.60
C GLY A 58 3.66 15.91 -6.43
N SER A 59 2.74 15.81 -5.46
CA SER A 59 2.79 16.60 -4.21
C SER A 59 4.06 16.31 -3.40
N VAL A 60 4.55 15.07 -3.47
CA VAL A 60 5.78 14.60 -2.84
C VAL A 60 6.51 13.61 -3.74
N GLY A 61 7.78 13.36 -3.45
CA GLY A 61 8.54 12.29 -4.09
C GLY A 61 7.94 10.92 -3.80
N ASN A 62 7.85 10.09 -4.84
CA ASN A 62 7.31 8.75 -4.74
C ASN A 62 8.10 7.79 -5.63
N ASN A 63 8.91 6.94 -5.01
CA ASN A 63 9.67 5.89 -5.67
C ASN A 63 8.93 4.54 -5.74
N LEU A 64 7.62 4.55 -5.48
CA LEU A 64 6.73 3.38 -5.54
C LEU A 64 7.08 2.27 -4.53
N LEU A 65 7.78 2.61 -3.45
CA LEU A 65 7.93 1.71 -2.31
C LEU A 65 6.62 1.61 -1.52
N VAL A 66 6.32 0.42 -1.04
CA VAL A 66 5.17 0.17 -0.16
C VAL A 66 5.39 0.90 1.15
N ARG A 67 4.58 1.91 1.45
CA ARG A 67 4.61 2.65 2.73
C ARG A 67 3.76 2.00 3.81
N GLY A 68 2.78 1.18 3.41
CA GLY A 68 1.89 0.52 4.35
C GLY A 68 1.31 -0.79 3.83
N ILE A 69 1.02 -1.69 4.75
CA ILE A 69 0.18 -2.86 4.52
C ILE A 69 -0.99 -2.78 5.49
N ALA A 70 -2.21 -2.72 4.94
CA ALA A 70 -3.45 -2.67 5.70
C ALA A 70 -4.23 -3.98 5.51
N VAL A 71 -4.32 -4.79 6.56
CA VAL A 71 -5.09 -6.03 6.56
C VAL A 71 -6.45 -5.77 7.19
N THR A 72 -7.52 -5.97 6.42
CA THR A 72 -8.90 -5.78 6.85
C THR A 72 -9.65 -7.10 6.92
N ALA A 73 -10.24 -7.35 8.08
CA ALA A 73 -10.97 -8.57 8.43
C ALA A 73 -11.90 -8.26 9.61
N ASP A 74 -13.10 -8.86 9.65
CA ASP A 74 -14.02 -8.75 10.79
C ASP A 74 -14.35 -7.30 11.20
N GLY A 75 -14.50 -6.43 10.19
CA GLY A 75 -14.78 -4.99 10.38
C GLY A 75 -13.61 -4.19 10.99
N ARG A 76 -12.41 -4.78 11.09
CA ARG A 76 -11.22 -4.14 11.65
C ARG A 76 -10.11 -4.09 10.63
N THR A 77 -9.36 -2.99 10.63
CA THR A 77 -8.14 -2.84 9.84
C THR A 77 -6.93 -2.79 10.77
N ARG A 78 -5.93 -3.62 10.48
CA ARG A 78 -4.63 -3.63 11.13
C ARG A 78 -3.60 -3.16 10.12
N ARG A 79 -2.94 -2.03 10.42
CA ARG A 79 -2.01 -1.37 9.51
C ARG A 79 -0.57 -1.42 10.04
N THR A 80 0.35 -1.86 9.19
CA THR A 80 1.79 -1.75 9.43
C THR A 80 2.36 -0.72 8.47
N CYS A 81 3.13 0.25 8.97
CA CYS A 81 3.77 1.29 8.16
C CYS A 81 5.28 1.10 8.10
N PHE A 82 5.88 1.51 6.99
CA PHE A 82 7.31 1.40 6.72
C PHE A 82 7.89 2.74 6.31
N GLY A 83 9.13 3.00 6.71
CA GLY A 83 9.92 4.09 6.15
C GLY A 83 11.28 3.64 5.69
N TYR A 84 11.83 4.45 4.80
CA TYR A 84 12.99 4.13 3.99
C TYR A 84 14.02 5.26 4.04
N ASP A 85 15.30 4.90 3.89
CA ASP A 85 16.35 5.88 3.62
C ASP A 85 16.30 6.36 2.14
N GLY A 86 17.22 7.25 1.77
CA GLY A 86 17.31 7.81 0.42
C GLY A 86 17.65 6.77 -0.66
N GLN A 87 18.13 5.59 -0.29
CA GLN A 87 18.51 4.49 -1.17
C GLN A 87 17.40 3.44 -1.29
N GLY A 88 16.32 3.59 -0.52
CA GLY A 88 15.20 2.64 -0.51
C GLY A 88 15.39 1.47 0.44
N ASN A 89 16.38 1.51 1.35
CA ASN A 89 16.49 0.52 2.42
C ASN A 89 15.47 0.84 3.52
N ARG A 90 14.75 -0.16 4.00
CA ARG A 90 13.79 0.01 5.10
C ARG A 90 14.54 0.31 6.40
N ILE A 91 14.23 1.44 7.04
CA ILE A 91 14.89 1.90 8.26
C ILE A 91 13.97 1.90 9.49
N TRP A 92 12.65 1.87 9.31
CA TRP A 92 11.72 1.71 10.42
C TRP A 92 10.44 0.98 10.02
N GLU A 93 9.77 0.42 11.04
CA GLU A 93 8.48 -0.23 10.94
C GLU A 93 7.61 0.17 12.14
N THR A 94 6.36 0.59 11.88
CA THR A 94 5.36 0.81 12.92
C THR A 94 4.29 -0.27 12.82
N LYS A 95 4.14 -1.08 13.87
CA LYS A 95 3.20 -2.21 13.93
C LYS A 95 1.76 -1.78 14.24
N PRO A 96 0.74 -2.63 13.98
CA PRO A 96 -0.68 -2.24 14.06
C PRO A 96 -1.19 -1.73 15.40
N ARG A 97 -0.47 -1.97 16.51
CA ARG A 97 -0.87 -1.46 17.83
C ARG A 97 -0.73 0.06 17.95
N ALA A 98 -0.02 0.73 17.03
CA ALA A 98 0.04 2.19 16.99
C ALA A 98 -1.29 2.86 16.58
N GLY A 99 -2.24 2.10 16.01
CA GLY A 99 -3.57 2.62 15.70
C GLY A 99 -3.62 3.65 14.56
N LEU A 100 -2.64 3.61 13.64
CA LEU A 100 -2.54 4.59 12.55
C LEU A 100 -3.61 4.38 11.46
N GLY A 101 -4.31 5.46 11.11
CA GLY A 101 -5.28 5.52 10.01
C GLY A 101 -4.64 5.62 8.62
N VAL A 102 -3.40 6.09 8.55
CA VAL A 102 -2.60 6.26 7.32
C VAL A 102 -1.11 6.21 7.66
N CYS A 103 -0.27 5.78 6.73
CA CYS A 103 1.18 5.85 6.86
C CYS A 103 1.70 7.23 6.45
N GLN A 104 2.65 7.77 7.22
CA GLN A 104 3.26 9.08 6.96
C GLN A 104 4.24 9.03 5.78
#